data_AF-A0A932G701-F1
#
_entry.id   AF-A0A932G701-F1
#
_cell.length_a   1.000
_cell.length_b   1.000
_cell.length_c   1.000
_cell.angle_alpha   90.00
_cell.angle_beta   90.00
_cell.angle_gamma   90.00
#
_symmetry.space_group_name_H-M   'P 1'
#
loop_
_entity.id
_entity.type
_entity.pdbx_description
1 polymer ?
#
loop_
_entity_poly.entity_id
_entity_poly.type
_entity_poly.pdbx_seq_one_letter_code
_entity_poly.pdbx_strand_id
1 'polypeptide(L)'
;MRLERALPSEYLDRLDLANRLFDDDVRLVGIVALADGDVSLVTSQQFIYGTTPTRAEVGAYMRSLGFAPVLEPTDDPRTDLHFFDWYRERDGVAVADAKPANFLRAASGQLYAIDLIPAIVNEPLLLHFHERQPS
;
A
#
# COMPACT_ATOMS: atom_id res chain seq x y z
N MET A 1 4.35 11.89 -1.09
CA MET A 1 5.48 10.96 -1.28
C MET A 1 5.84 10.87 -2.76
N ARG A 2 7.12 10.81 -3.15
CA ARG A 2 7.52 10.54 -4.55
C ARG A 2 7.92 9.08 -4.66
N LEU A 3 7.22 8.32 -5.49
CA LEU A 3 7.55 6.92 -5.77
C LEU A 3 8.69 6.89 -6.79
N GLU A 4 9.84 6.35 -6.39
CA GLU A 4 10.94 6.07 -7.31
C GLU A 4 10.85 4.63 -7.84
N ARG A 5 11.45 4.40 -9.01
CA ARG A 5 11.57 3.06 -9.59
C ARG A 5 12.33 2.18 -8.60
N ALA A 6 11.71 1.08 -8.20
CA ALA A 6 12.33 0.10 -7.32
C ALA A 6 13.33 -0.75 -8.09
N LEU A 7 14.45 -1.08 -7.46
CA LEU A 7 15.25 -2.23 -7.84
C LEU A 7 14.42 -3.51 -7.61
N PRO A 8 14.69 -4.61 -8.35
CA PRO A 8 13.99 -5.88 -8.11
C PRO A 8 14.08 -6.36 -6.65
N SER A 9 15.22 -6.16 -5.99
CA SER A 9 15.39 -6.48 -4.57
C SER A 9 14.48 -5.65 -3.66
N GLU A 10 14.35 -4.35 -3.93
CA GLU A 10 13.46 -3.47 -3.18
C GLU A 10 11.99 -3.84 -3.38
N TYR A 11 11.63 -4.38 -4.55
CA TYR A 11 10.29 -4.93 -4.77
C TYR A 11 10.04 -6.17 -3.91
N LEU A 12 11.03 -7.06 -3.77
CA LEU A 12 10.91 -8.23 -2.87
C LEU A 12 10.78 -7.80 -1.40
N ASP A 13 11.53 -6.78 -0.97
CA ASP A 13 11.39 -6.22 0.38
C ASP A 13 9.98 -5.64 0.61
N ARG A 14 9.41 -4.98 -0.41
CA ARG A 14 8.02 -4.48 -0.37
C ARG A 14 7.00 -5.61 -0.27
N LEU A 15 7.17 -6.70 -1.03
CA LEU A 15 6.28 -7.85 -0.96
C LEU A 15 6.31 -8.49 0.43
N ASP A 16 7.50 -8.70 1.00
CA ASP A 16 7.64 -9.28 2.32
C ASP A 16 7.04 -8.37 3.41
N LEU A 17 7.24 -7.05 3.29
CA LEU A 17 6.59 -6.08 4.17
C LEU A 17 5.06 -6.10 4.00
N ALA A 18 4.54 -6.19 2.78
CA ALA A 18 3.11 -6.26 2.52
C ALA A 18 2.48 -7.51 3.17
N ASN A 19 3.08 -8.69 2.99
CA ASN A 19 2.63 -9.93 3.63
C ASN A 19 2.55 -9.77 5.16
N ARG A 20 3.59 -9.19 5.77
CA ARG A 20 3.65 -8.97 7.22
C ARG A 20 2.64 -7.94 7.73
N LEU A 21 2.28 -6.95 6.92
CA LEU A 21 1.34 -5.89 7.30
C LEU A 21 -0.13 -6.28 7.13
N PHE A 22 -0.43 -7.04 6.08
CA PHE A 22 -1.81 -7.29 5.64
C PHE A 22 -2.23 -8.75 5.77
N ASP A 23 -1.40 -9.58 6.39
CA ASP A 23 -1.65 -11.02 6.58
C ASP A 23 -1.87 -11.76 5.25
N ASP A 24 -1.05 -11.39 4.25
CA ASP A 24 -1.07 -11.98 2.91
C ASP A 24 0.01 -13.07 2.77
N ASP A 25 -0.12 -13.92 1.76
CA ASP A 25 0.79 -15.04 1.46
C ASP A 25 1.28 -14.95 0.00
N VAL A 26 1.71 -13.74 -0.41
CA VAL A 26 2.31 -13.55 -1.73
C VAL A 26 3.68 -14.23 -1.75
N ARG A 27 3.89 -15.14 -2.69
CA ARG A 27 5.15 -15.90 -2.82
C ARG A 27 5.82 -15.63 -4.16
N LEU A 28 7.14 -15.46 -4.14
CA LEU A 28 7.95 -15.48 -5.35
C LEU A 28 7.99 -16.90 -5.93
N VAL A 29 7.56 -17.04 -7.18
CA VAL A 29 7.53 -18.31 -7.92
C VAL A 29 8.72 -18.40 -8.86
N GLY A 30 9.17 -17.28 -9.42
CA GLY A 30 10.31 -17.27 -10.33
C GLY A 30 10.68 -15.89 -10.84
N ILE A 31 11.73 -15.86 -11.65
CA ILE A 31 12.24 -14.66 -12.32
C ILE A 31 12.30 -14.97 -13.81
N VAL A 32 11.74 -14.09 -14.64
CA VAL A 32 11.74 -14.23 -16.09
C VAL A 32 12.56 -13.10 -16.68
N ALA A 33 13.58 -13.46 -17.46
CA ALA A 33 14.32 -12.50 -18.28
C ALA A 33 13.49 -12.15 -19.51
N LEU A 34 13.34 -10.85 -19.77
CA LEU A 34 12.64 -10.31 -20.94
C LEU A 34 13.62 -10.06 -22.09
N ALA A 35 13.10 -9.95 -23.30
CA ALA A 35 13.90 -9.86 -24.53
C ALA A 35 14.76 -8.57 -24.63
N ASP A 36 14.39 -7.53 -23.89
CA ASP A 36 15.06 -6.24 -23.79
C ASP A 36 16.10 -6.17 -22.65
N GLY A 37 16.30 -7.26 -21.92
CA GLY A 37 17.21 -7.32 -20.78
C GLY A 37 16.58 -6.92 -19.44
N ASP A 38 15.28 -6.57 -19.43
CA ASP A 38 14.53 -6.37 -18.19
C ASP A 38 14.21 -7.71 -17.52
N VAL A 39 13.85 -7.64 -16.24
CA VAL A 39 13.45 -8.80 -15.44
C VAL A 39 12.05 -8.63 -14.89
N SER A 40 11.24 -9.68 -15.00
CA SER A 40 9.93 -9.78 -14.36
C SER A 40 9.99 -10.77 -13.20
N LEU A 41 9.41 -10.37 -12.08
CA LEU A 41 9.17 -11.25 -10.94
C LEU A 41 7.80 -11.91 -11.12
N VAL A 42 7.76 -13.23 -11.00
CA VAL A 42 6.51 -13.98 -11.05
C VAL A 42 6.12 -14.32 -9.62
N THR A 43 4.97 -13.84 -9.19
CA THR A 43 4.41 -14.10 -7.86
C THR A 43 3.14 -14.93 -7.93
N SER A 44 2.84 -15.63 -6.85
CA SER A 44 1.54 -16.26 -6.61
C SER A 44 0.90 -15.64 -5.38
N GLN A 45 -0.41 -15.45 -5.42
CA GLN A 45 -1.23 -15.01 -4.30
C GLN A 45 -2.56 -15.75 -4.30
N GLN A 46 -3.27 -15.74 -3.18
CA GLN A 46 -4.61 -16.31 -3.12
C GLN A 46 -5.57 -15.52 -4.02
N PHE A 47 -6.37 -16.24 -4.80
CA PHE A 47 -7.47 -15.62 -5.54
C PHE A 47 -8.62 -15.31 -4.59
N ILE A 48 -9.07 -14.05 -4.58
CA ILE A 48 -10.13 -13.56 -3.69
C ILE A 48 -11.33 -13.15 -4.55
N TYR A 49 -12.49 -13.74 -4.27
CA TYR A 49 -13.75 -13.24 -4.81
C TYR A 49 -14.26 -12.09 -3.93
N GLY A 50 -14.45 -10.93 -4.54
CA GLY A 50 -14.92 -9.76 -3.81
C GLY A 50 -15.38 -8.63 -4.71
N THR A 51 -15.84 -7.57 -4.07
CA THR A 51 -16.23 -6.31 -4.72
C THR A 51 -15.32 -5.19 -4.23
N THR A 52 -15.16 -4.12 -4.99
CA THR A 52 -14.47 -2.91 -4.54
C THR A 52 -15.16 -2.34 -3.28
N PRO A 53 -14.44 -2.16 -2.15
CA PRO A 53 -14.99 -1.48 -0.98
C PRO A 53 -15.21 0.02 -1.25
N THR A 54 -15.88 0.70 -0.34
CA THR A 54 -15.97 2.16 -0.31
C THR A 54 -14.72 2.77 0.32
N ARG A 55 -14.47 4.06 0.06
CA ARG A 55 -13.39 4.82 0.71
C ARG A 55 -13.51 4.82 2.24
N ALA A 56 -14.73 4.88 2.77
CA ALA A 56 -14.97 4.85 4.21
C ALA A 56 -14.56 3.51 4.82
N GLU A 57 -14.88 2.39 4.16
CA GLU A 57 -14.45 1.06 4.60
C GLU A 57 -12.93 0.89 4.57
N VAL A 58 -12.27 1.35 3.50
CA VAL A 58 -10.80 1.36 3.42
C VAL A 58 -10.21 2.19 4.55
N GLY A 59 -10.76 3.38 4.80
CA GLY A 59 -10.28 4.25 5.88
C GLY A 59 -10.51 3.67 7.27
N ALA A 60 -11.59 2.91 7.49
CA ALA A 60 -11.81 2.20 8.74
C ALA A 60 -10.82 1.04 8.92
N TYR A 61 -10.54 0.30 7.84
CA TYR A 61 -9.57 -0.79 7.82
C TYR A 61 -8.14 -0.31 8.10
N MET A 62 -7.68 0.74 7.42
CA MET A 62 -6.33 1.27 7.66
C MET A 62 -6.15 1.78 9.09
N ARG A 63 -7.18 2.44 9.65
CA ARG A 63 -7.17 2.88 11.05
C ARG A 63 -7.17 1.71 12.04
N SER A 64 -7.87 0.61 11.75
CA SER A 64 -7.85 -0.58 12.62
C SER A 64 -6.46 -1.24 12.66
N LEU A 65 -5.67 -1.10 11.59
CA LEU A 65 -4.26 -1.50 11.54
C LEU A 65 -3.29 -0.50 12.22
N GLY A 66 -3.82 0.61 12.77
CA GLY A 66 -3.06 1.63 13.48
C GLY A 66 -2.45 2.70 12.58
N PHE A 67 -2.88 2.81 11.33
CA PHE A 67 -2.44 3.90 10.44
C PHE A 67 -3.31 5.15 10.59
N ALA A 68 -2.69 6.31 10.43
CA ALA A 68 -3.34 7.60 10.24
C ALA A 68 -3.23 8.03 8.77
N PRO A 69 -4.22 8.74 8.21
CA PRO A 69 -4.10 9.30 6.87
C PRO A 69 -3.02 10.39 6.86
N VAL A 70 -2.21 10.43 5.81
CA VAL A 70 -1.18 11.47 5.63
C VAL A 70 -1.81 12.83 5.34
N LEU A 71 -2.89 12.83 4.55
CA LEU A 71 -3.75 13.98 4.30
C LEU A 71 -5.19 13.56 4.56
N GLU A 72 -5.94 14.41 5.25
CA GLU A 72 -7.37 14.18 5.43
C GLU A 72 -8.11 14.34 4.09
N PRO A 73 -9.09 13.47 3.80
CA PRO A 73 -9.97 13.60 2.66
C PRO A 73 -10.51 15.01 2.44
N THR A 74 -10.39 15.54 1.22
CA THR A 74 -11.17 16.70 0.78
C THR A 74 -12.27 16.28 -0.20
N ASP A 75 -13.20 17.20 -0.45
CA ASP A 75 -14.24 17.06 -1.48
C ASP A 75 -13.74 17.34 -2.91
N ASP A 76 -12.45 17.71 -3.11
CA ASP A 76 -11.90 17.98 -4.44
C ASP A 76 -11.23 16.72 -5.03
N PRO A 77 -11.85 16.05 -6.03
CA PRO A 77 -11.32 14.83 -6.63
C PRO A 77 -9.98 15.05 -7.37
N ARG A 78 -9.57 16.29 -7.64
CA ARG A 78 -8.27 16.60 -8.26
C ARG A 78 -7.11 16.54 -7.27
N THR A 79 -7.40 16.45 -5.97
CA THR A 79 -6.39 16.37 -4.90
C THR A 79 -6.11 14.93 -4.43
N ASP A 80 -6.69 13.93 -5.11
CA ASP A 80 -6.67 12.50 -4.78
C ASP A 80 -5.29 11.81 -4.77
N LEU A 81 -4.24 12.43 -5.30
CA LEU A 81 -2.93 11.78 -5.46
C LEU A 81 -2.25 11.38 -4.13
N HIS A 82 -2.65 11.98 -3.00
CA HIS A 82 -2.05 11.72 -1.69
C HIS A 82 -3.05 11.36 -0.58
N PHE A 83 -4.37 11.36 -0.83
CA PHE A 83 -5.34 10.92 0.19
C PHE A 83 -5.35 9.42 0.45
N PHE A 84 -4.63 8.68 -0.37
CA PHE A 84 -4.46 7.25 -0.25
C PHE A 84 -3.11 6.88 0.37
N ASP A 85 -2.38 7.88 0.88
CA ASP A 85 -1.15 7.69 1.63
C ASP A 85 -1.48 7.64 3.13
N TRP A 86 -0.93 6.65 3.81
CA TRP A 86 -1.17 6.34 5.22
C TRP A 86 0.16 6.19 5.94
N TYR A 87 0.21 6.58 7.22
CA TYR A 87 1.40 6.51 8.03
C TYR A 87 1.11 5.93 9.41
N ARG A 88 2.01 5.08 9.91
CA ARG A 88 1.96 4.48 11.22
C ARG A 88 3.25 4.76 11.98
N GLU A 89 3.12 5.59 13.01
CA GLU A 89 4.26 6.16 13.74
C GLU A 89 5.05 5.11 14.53
N ARG A 90 4.36 4.17 15.19
CA ARG A 90 4.99 3.20 16.12
C ARG A 90 6.12 2.36 15.51
N ASP A 91 6.14 2.19 14.19
CA ASP A 91 7.13 1.40 13.45
C ASP A 91 7.64 2.11 12.20
N GLY A 92 7.31 3.40 12.03
CA GLY A 92 7.80 4.19 10.91
C GLY A 92 7.35 3.65 9.55
N VAL A 93 6.15 3.09 9.43
CA VAL A 93 5.66 2.51 8.17
C VAL A 93 4.74 3.48 7.44
N ALA A 94 5.04 3.74 6.18
CA ALA A 94 4.13 4.40 5.25
C ALA A 94 3.52 3.38 4.28
N VAL A 95 2.28 3.61 3.86
CA VAL A 95 1.57 2.83 2.84
C VAL A 95 0.96 3.80 1.85
N ALA A 96 1.35 3.68 0.58
CA ALA A 96 0.79 4.48 -0.50
C ALA A 96 -0.13 3.67 -1.40
N ASP A 97 -0.89 4.40 -2.21
CA ASP A 97 -1.87 3.87 -3.18
C ASP A 97 -2.98 3.03 -2.53
N ALA A 98 -3.37 3.33 -1.28
CA ALA A 98 -4.50 2.71 -0.60
C ALA A 98 -5.87 3.24 -1.10
N LYS A 99 -6.05 3.28 -2.42
CA LYS A 99 -7.31 3.62 -3.07
C LYS A 99 -8.25 2.40 -3.08
N PRO A 100 -9.58 2.59 -3.10
CA PRO A 100 -10.52 1.47 -3.05
C PRO A 100 -10.31 0.38 -4.09
N ALA A 101 -9.84 0.74 -5.30
CA ALA A 101 -9.55 -0.21 -6.37
C ALA A 101 -8.43 -1.21 -6.02
N ASN A 102 -7.57 -0.90 -5.05
CA ASN A 102 -6.46 -1.76 -4.60
C ASN A 102 -6.85 -2.60 -3.37
N PHE A 103 -8.16 -2.73 -3.12
CA PHE A 103 -8.73 -3.61 -2.12
C PHE A 103 -9.87 -4.45 -2.69
N LEU A 104 -10.07 -5.61 -2.09
CA LEU A 104 -11.24 -6.46 -2.30
C LEU A 104 -11.98 -6.66 -0.99
N ARG A 105 -13.31 -6.46 -1.01
CA ARG A 105 -14.20 -6.85 0.08
C ARG A 105 -14.82 -8.21 -0.26
N ALA A 106 -14.48 -9.23 0.53
CA ALA A 106 -15.06 -10.55 0.40
C ALA A 106 -16.51 -10.59 0.91
N ALA A 107 -17.25 -11.65 0.60
CA ALA A 107 -18.62 -11.84 1.07
C ALA A 107 -18.76 -11.86 2.61
N SER A 108 -17.69 -12.21 3.33
CA SER A 108 -17.62 -12.14 4.80
C SER A 108 -17.53 -10.72 5.36
N GLY A 109 -17.31 -9.71 4.51
CA GLY A 109 -17.02 -8.33 4.91
C GLY A 109 -15.54 -8.05 5.18
N GLN A 110 -14.67 -9.07 5.16
CA GLN A 110 -13.23 -8.90 5.28
C GLN A 110 -12.68 -8.12 4.08
N LEU A 111 -11.80 -7.15 4.35
CA LEU A 111 -11.04 -6.44 3.32
C LEU A 111 -9.67 -7.10 3.15
N TYR A 112 -9.25 -7.21 1.90
CA TYR A 112 -7.93 -7.69 1.49
C TYR A 112 -7.26 -6.59 0.67
N ALA A 113 -6.06 -6.20 1.08
CA ALA A 113 -5.17 -5.39 0.25
C ALA A 113 -4.64 -6.25 -0.91
N ILE A 114 -4.59 -5.70 -2.12
CA ILE A 114 -4.07 -6.45 -3.29
C ILE A 114 -2.91 -5.75 -4.00
N ASP A 115 -2.84 -4.43 -3.96
CA ASP A 115 -1.81 -3.66 -4.68
C ASP A 115 -1.47 -2.38 -3.91
N LEU A 116 -0.84 -2.55 -2.75
CA LEU A 116 -0.40 -1.44 -1.90
C LEU A 116 1.11 -1.30 -1.96
N ILE A 117 1.60 -0.08 -1.72
CA ILE A 117 3.03 0.21 -1.74
C ILE A 117 3.50 0.57 -0.32
N PRO A 118 3.86 -0.42 0.50
CA PRO A 118 4.40 -0.17 1.83
C PRO A 118 5.89 0.21 1.76
N ALA A 119 6.33 1.03 2.70
CA ALA A 119 7.73 1.39 2.87
C ALA A 119 8.02 1.68 4.35
N ILE A 120 9.22 1.31 4.81
CA ILE A 120 9.76 1.83 6.06
C ILE A 120 10.33 3.21 5.75
N VAL A 121 9.88 4.22 6.48
CA VAL A 121 10.31 5.61 6.28
C VAL A 121 11.26 6.01 7.40
N ASN A 122 12.40 6.55 6.98
CA ASN A 122 13.43 7.06 7.88
C ASN A 122 13.07 8.50 8.28
N GLU A 123 13.68 9.01 9.36
CA GLU A 123 13.51 10.38 9.90
C GLU A 123 13.31 11.50 8.84
N PRO A 124 14.06 11.57 7.72
CA PRO A 124 13.87 12.63 6.71
C PRO A 124 12.54 12.56 5.95
N LEU A 125 12.00 11.35 5.72
CA LEU A 125 10.68 11.14 5.10
C LEU A 125 9.55 11.39 6.11
N LEU A 126 9.81 11.07 7.37
CA LEU A 126 8.93 11.34 8.51
C LEU A 126 8.59 12.83 8.66
N LEU A 127 9.59 13.71 8.56
CA LEU A 127 9.41 15.17 8.53
C LEU A 127 8.45 15.61 7.40
N HIS A 128 8.55 15.00 6.22
CA HIS A 128 7.67 15.31 5.09
C HIS A 128 6.20 14.92 5.32
N PHE A 129 5.95 13.93 6.18
CA PHE A 129 4.59 13.57 6.59
C PHE A 129 4.05 14.49 7.68
N HIS A 130 4.88 14.88 8.65
CA HIS A 130 4.49 15.83 9.70
C HIS A 130 4.20 17.23 9.17
N GLU A 131 4.96 17.73 8.20
CA GLU A 131 4.72 19.04 7.57
C GLU A 131 3.42 19.11 6.76
N ARG A 132 2.81 17.96 6.42
CA ARG A 132 1.59 17.86 5.62
C ARG A 132 0.31 17.70 6.44
N GLN A 133 0.40 17.49 7.75
CA GLN A 133 -0.76 17.48 8.64
C GLN A 133 -1.20 18.93 8.90
N PRO A 134 -2.47 19.32 8.68
CA PRO A 134 -2.93 20.66 9.04
C PRO A 134 -2.90 20.83 10.56
N SER A 135 -2.40 21.98 11.01
CA SER A 135 -2.34 22.43 12.41
C SER A 135 -3.70 22.50 13.10
#